data_AF-A0A7V8WKC9-F1
#
_entry.id   AF-A0A7V8WKC9-F1
#
_cell.length_a   1.000
_cell.length_b   1.000
_cell.length_c   1.000
_cell.angle_alpha   90.00
_cell.angle_beta   90.00
_cell.angle_gamma   90.00
#
_symmetry.space_group_name_H-M   'P 1'
#
loop_
_entity.id
_entity.type
_entity.pdbx_description
1 polymer ?
#
loop_
_entity_poly.entity_id
_entity_poly.type
_entity_poly.pdbx_seq_one_letter_code
_entity_poly.pdbx_strand_id
1 'polypeptide(L)'
;MFEALTHAKAAIKDVVTTLDPGTLEGAFATELVEEFAAIERLAAAGKALCAQRVAESGVWRRDGDRSPARWMARTTGTSVGHALGVLETAERVAELPATENALRSGELSEIQAKEIVSAAAASPASEPELLAAAKTESVFVLKEHCAKIKAAASSEELDRYEAIRVRRRL
;
A
#
# COMPACT_ATOMS: atom_id res chain seq x y z
N MET A 1 -23.19 -1.06 -3.18
CA MET A 1 -21.81 -0.90 -2.64
C MET A 1 -21.82 -0.59 -1.13
N PHE A 2 -22.37 0.55 -0.69
CA PHE A 2 -22.42 0.89 0.75
C PHE A 2 -23.15 -0.15 1.62
N GLU A 3 -24.25 -0.71 1.13
CA GLU A 3 -24.98 -1.78 1.81
C GLU A 3 -24.13 -3.05 1.98
N ALA A 4 -23.47 -3.51 0.91
CA ALA A 4 -22.59 -4.67 0.95
C ALA A 4 -21.42 -4.48 1.94
N LEU A 5 -20.78 -3.30 1.96
CA LEU A 5 -19.71 -3.01 2.92
C LEU A 5 -20.24 -2.94 4.37
N THR A 6 -21.45 -2.42 4.56
CA THR A 6 -22.10 -2.38 5.88
C THR A 6 -22.42 -3.79 6.38
N HIS A 7 -22.90 -4.66 5.49
CA HIS A 7 -23.17 -6.06 5.79
C HIS A 7 -21.88 -6.82 6.12
N ALA A 8 -20.82 -6.67 5.31
CA ALA A 8 -19.51 -7.26 5.59
C ALA A 8 -18.95 -6.83 6.95
N LYS A 9 -19.03 -5.53 7.27
CA LYS A 9 -18.64 -5.00 8.59
C LYS A 9 -19.47 -5.63 9.72
N ALA A 10 -20.77 -5.82 9.53
CA ALA A 10 -21.63 -6.43 10.54
C ALA A 10 -21.27 -7.90 10.77
N ALA A 11 -20.99 -8.66 9.71
CA ALA A 11 -20.55 -10.05 9.80
C ALA A 11 -19.19 -10.18 10.54
N ILE A 12 -18.21 -9.35 10.19
CA ILE A 12 -16.91 -9.33 10.88
C ILE A 12 -17.09 -8.97 12.35
N LYS A 13 -17.94 -7.98 12.66
CA LYS A 13 -18.23 -7.58 14.03
C LYS A 13 -18.81 -8.75 14.83
N ASP A 14 -19.78 -9.47 14.27
CA ASP A 14 -20.42 -10.62 14.92
C ASP A 14 -19.38 -11.67 15.29
N VAL A 15 -18.57 -12.12 14.32
CA VAL A 15 -17.47 -13.08 14.51
C VAL A 15 -16.54 -12.63 15.64
N VAL A 16 -16.06 -11.38 15.62
CA VAL A 16 -15.13 -10.87 16.64
C VAL A 16 -15.79 -10.79 18.02
N THR A 17 -17.08 -10.44 18.11
CA THR A 17 -17.77 -10.34 19.39
C THR A 17 -18.09 -11.69 20.03
N THR A 18 -18.20 -12.76 19.24
CA THR A 18 -18.48 -14.11 19.72
C THR A 18 -17.23 -14.98 19.86
N LEU A 19 -16.08 -14.52 19.36
CA LEU A 19 -14.82 -15.25 19.41
C LEU A 19 -14.37 -15.41 20.86
N ASP A 20 -14.21 -16.66 21.32
CA ASP A 20 -13.57 -17.01 22.58
C ASP A 20 -12.19 -17.63 22.31
N PRO A 21 -11.09 -16.85 22.43
CA PRO A 21 -9.74 -17.34 22.15
C PRO A 21 -9.33 -18.54 23.01
N GLY A 22 -9.91 -18.70 24.21
CA GLY A 22 -9.59 -19.81 25.11
C GLY A 22 -10.11 -21.17 24.63
N THR A 23 -10.99 -21.18 23.63
CA THR A 23 -11.61 -22.40 23.07
C THR A 23 -11.06 -22.78 21.69
N LEU A 24 -10.16 -21.97 21.12
CA LEU A 24 -9.63 -22.20 19.78
C LEU A 24 -8.50 -23.23 19.79
N GLU A 25 -8.59 -24.20 18.89
CA GLU A 25 -7.44 -25.01 18.52
C GLU A 25 -6.41 -24.17 17.75
N GLY A 26 -5.12 -24.41 17.99
CA GLY A 26 -4.04 -23.59 17.40
C GLY A 26 -4.01 -23.59 15.87
N ALA A 27 -4.37 -24.70 15.22
CA ALA A 27 -4.48 -24.76 13.75
C ALA A 27 -5.59 -23.84 13.24
N PHE A 28 -6.78 -23.91 13.84
CA PHE A 28 -7.90 -23.05 13.48
C PHE A 28 -7.63 -21.57 13.80
N ALA A 29 -6.93 -21.28 14.91
CA ALA A 29 -6.50 -19.92 15.21
C ALA A 29 -5.54 -19.35 14.15
N THR A 30 -4.68 -20.19 13.56
CA THR A 30 -3.79 -19.80 12.47
C THR A 30 -4.59 -19.41 11.22
N GLU A 31 -5.54 -20.25 10.81
CA GLU A 31 -6.42 -19.96 9.66
C GLU A 31 -7.22 -18.66 9.87
N LEU A 32 -7.75 -18.44 11.08
CA LEU A 32 -8.46 -17.19 11.41
C LEU A 32 -7.57 -15.95 11.27
N VAL A 33 -6.31 -16.02 11.71
CA VAL A 33 -5.36 -14.90 11.55
C VAL A 33 -5.13 -14.60 10.07
N GLU A 34 -5.03 -15.62 9.22
CA GLU A 34 -4.85 -15.43 7.77
C GLU A 34 -6.08 -14.78 7.12
N GLU A 35 -7.30 -15.18 7.51
CA GLU A 35 -8.55 -14.58 7.04
C GLU A 35 -8.70 -13.12 7.49
N PHE A 36 -8.43 -12.82 8.77
CA PHE A 36 -8.44 -11.44 9.25
C PHE A 36 -7.40 -10.58 8.55
N ALA A 37 -6.20 -11.10 8.30
CA ALA A 37 -5.17 -10.39 7.54
C ALA A 37 -5.62 -10.12 6.09
N ALA A 38 -6.30 -11.06 5.43
CA ALA A 38 -6.85 -10.85 4.10
C ALA A 38 -7.93 -9.75 4.09
N ILE A 39 -8.81 -9.75 5.08
CA ILE A 39 -9.82 -8.70 5.28
C ILE A 39 -9.17 -7.34 5.51
N GLU A 40 -8.13 -7.27 6.33
CA GLU A 40 -7.36 -6.04 6.58
C GLU A 40 -6.74 -5.49 5.29
N ARG A 41 -6.15 -6.35 4.46
CA ARG A 41 -5.59 -5.94 3.16
C ARG A 41 -6.65 -5.35 2.25
N LEU A 42 -7.80 -6.01 2.11
CA LEU A 42 -8.93 -5.52 1.30
C LEU A 42 -9.49 -4.19 1.84
N ALA A 43 -9.67 -4.08 3.15
CA ALA A 43 -10.15 -2.86 3.79
C ALA A 43 -9.14 -1.71 3.64
N ALA A 44 -7.84 -1.99 3.78
CA ALA A 44 -6.77 -1.01 3.59
C ALA A 44 -6.72 -0.51 2.14
N ALA A 45 -6.84 -1.41 1.16
CA ALA A 45 -6.92 -1.06 -0.26
C ALA A 45 -8.12 -0.15 -0.56
N GLY A 46 -9.32 -0.55 -0.14
CA GLY A 46 -10.53 0.26 -0.33
C GLY A 46 -10.42 1.65 0.32
N LYS A 47 -9.90 1.70 1.55
CA LYS A 47 -9.62 2.95 2.29
C LYS A 47 -8.65 3.85 1.53
N ALA A 48 -7.53 3.32 1.03
CA ALA A 48 -6.52 4.08 0.31
C ALA A 48 -7.09 4.71 -0.98
N LEU A 49 -7.83 3.92 -1.77
CA LEU A 49 -8.45 4.38 -3.02
C LEU A 49 -9.52 5.46 -2.77
N CYS A 50 -10.38 5.28 -1.76
CA CYS A 50 -11.37 6.30 -1.40
C CYS A 50 -10.72 7.56 -0.81
N ALA A 51 -9.65 7.41 -0.02
CA ALA A 51 -8.91 8.54 0.54
C ALA A 51 -8.25 9.39 -0.56
N GLN A 52 -7.69 8.75 -1.60
CA GLN A 52 -7.15 9.45 -2.76
C GLN A 52 -8.24 10.24 -3.49
N ARG A 53 -9.41 9.64 -3.72
CA ARG A 53 -10.55 10.36 -4.32
C ARG A 53 -10.99 11.56 -3.46
N VAL A 54 -10.96 11.43 -2.14
CA VAL A 54 -11.23 12.55 -1.22
C VAL A 54 -10.19 13.64 -1.37
N ALA A 55 -8.90 13.30 -1.43
CA ALA A 55 -7.81 14.26 -1.63
C ALA A 55 -8.00 15.08 -2.91
N GLU A 56 -8.28 14.41 -4.04
CA GLU A 56 -8.54 15.01 -5.36
C GLU A 56 -9.78 15.92 -5.37
N SER A 57 -10.88 15.47 -4.77
CA SER A 57 -12.14 16.23 -4.78
C SER A 57 -12.09 17.47 -3.89
N GLY A 58 -11.12 17.56 -2.98
CA GLY A 58 -11.01 18.68 -2.04
C GLY A 58 -12.04 18.67 -0.91
N VAL A 59 -12.89 17.64 -0.81
CA VAL A 59 -13.98 17.57 0.19
C VAL A 59 -13.46 17.53 1.64
N TRP A 60 -12.22 17.09 1.85
CA TRP A 60 -11.53 17.11 3.14
C TRP A 60 -11.47 18.51 3.79
N ARG A 61 -11.58 19.59 3.00
CA ARG A 61 -11.58 20.97 3.53
C ARG A 61 -12.84 21.30 4.35
N ARG A 62 -13.94 20.56 4.18
CA ARG A 62 -15.24 20.87 4.81
C ARG A 62 -15.17 20.90 6.34
N ASP A 63 -14.36 20.04 6.93
CA ASP A 63 -14.23 19.90 8.38
C ASP A 63 -13.05 20.74 8.95
N GLY A 64 -12.41 21.59 8.15
CA GLY A 64 -11.33 22.48 8.60
C GLY A 64 -9.95 21.83 8.71
N ASP A 65 -9.77 20.60 8.20
CA ASP A 65 -8.46 19.96 8.14
C ASP A 65 -7.49 20.74 7.24
N ARG A 66 -6.20 20.80 7.63
CA ARG A 66 -5.17 21.60 6.92
C ARG A 66 -4.54 20.86 5.73
N SER A 67 -4.81 19.57 5.58
CA SER A 67 -4.35 18.74 4.46
C SER A 67 -5.17 17.44 4.35
N PRO A 68 -5.18 16.77 3.18
CA PRO A 68 -5.80 15.45 3.04
C PRO A 68 -5.23 14.42 4.03
N ALA A 69 -3.92 14.45 4.27
CA ALA A 69 -3.28 13.53 5.22
C ALA A 69 -3.75 13.73 6.67
N ARG A 70 -4.02 14.98 7.09
CA ARG A 70 -4.58 15.25 8.43
C ARG A 70 -6.03 14.79 8.54
N TRP A 71 -6.83 15.04 7.51
CA TRP A 71 -8.19 14.51 7.41
C TRP A 71 -8.20 12.99 7.54
N MET A 72 -7.38 12.30 6.74
CA MET A 72 -7.30 10.85 6.76
C MET A 72 -6.83 10.33 8.12
N ALA A 73 -5.75 10.88 8.68
CA ALA A 73 -5.24 10.50 10.01
C ALA A 73 -6.32 10.62 11.09
N ARG A 74 -7.07 11.73 11.11
CA ARG A 74 -8.20 11.94 12.03
C ARG A 74 -9.32 10.92 11.81
N THR A 75 -9.71 10.70 10.56
CA THR A 75 -10.82 9.79 10.20
C THR A 75 -10.50 8.33 10.51
N THR A 76 -9.24 7.91 10.34
CA THR A 76 -8.83 6.50 10.48
C THR A 76 -8.12 6.20 11.79
N GLY A 77 -7.89 7.21 12.64
CA GLY A 77 -7.19 7.03 13.93
C GLY A 77 -5.72 6.67 13.79
N THR A 78 -5.03 7.16 12.76
CA THR A 78 -3.61 6.87 12.49
C THR A 78 -2.74 8.12 12.58
N SER A 79 -1.42 7.97 12.48
CA SER A 79 -0.52 9.13 12.43
C SER A 79 -0.59 9.86 11.09
N VAL A 80 -0.27 11.16 11.09
CA VAL A 80 -0.21 11.96 9.84
C VAL A 80 0.83 11.40 8.87
N GLY A 81 1.97 10.91 9.37
CA GLY A 81 3.01 10.31 8.54
C GLY A 81 2.55 9.01 7.88
N HIS A 82 1.78 8.20 8.59
CA HIS A 82 1.13 7.01 8.03
C HIS A 82 0.12 7.42 6.95
N ALA A 83 -0.81 8.32 7.26
CA ALA A 83 -1.81 8.78 6.30
C ALA A 83 -1.20 9.39 5.03
N LEU A 84 -0.12 10.16 5.16
CA LEU A 84 0.63 10.69 4.02
C LEU A 84 1.18 9.56 3.14
N GLY A 85 1.82 8.55 3.75
CA GLY A 85 2.35 7.40 3.01
C GLY A 85 1.25 6.61 2.28
N VAL A 86 0.06 6.49 2.85
CA VAL A 86 -1.08 5.84 2.18
C VAL A 86 -1.53 6.63 0.95
N LEU A 87 -1.67 7.96 1.09
CA LEU A 87 -2.07 8.82 -0.02
C LEU A 87 -1.03 8.82 -1.14
N GLU A 88 0.26 8.95 -0.82
CA GLU A 88 1.35 8.87 -1.81
C GLU A 88 1.38 7.51 -2.52
N THR A 89 1.11 6.43 -1.79
CA THR A 89 1.02 5.08 -2.38
C THR A 89 -0.19 4.99 -3.31
N ALA A 90 -1.35 5.48 -2.88
CA ALA A 90 -2.60 5.43 -3.64
C ALA A 90 -2.56 6.31 -4.90
N GLU A 91 -1.87 7.45 -4.86
CA GLU A 91 -1.64 8.31 -6.02
C GLU A 91 -0.79 7.60 -7.07
N ARG A 92 0.37 7.06 -6.67
CA ARG A 92 1.34 6.46 -7.60
C ARG A 92 0.94 5.08 -8.09
N VAL A 93 0.20 4.30 -7.30
CA VAL A 93 -0.22 2.95 -7.73
C VAL A 93 -1.13 3.00 -8.96
N ALA A 94 -1.80 4.13 -9.22
CA ALA A 94 -2.60 4.33 -10.45
C ALA A 94 -1.75 4.32 -11.74
N GLU A 95 -0.44 4.50 -11.64
CA GLU A 95 0.51 4.41 -12.76
C GLU A 95 1.10 2.98 -12.91
N LEU A 96 0.72 2.05 -12.02
CA LEU A 96 1.26 0.70 -11.88
C LEU A 96 0.12 -0.33 -11.87
N PRO A 97 -0.47 -0.65 -13.04
CA PRO A 97 -1.71 -1.42 -13.12
C PRO A 97 -1.63 -2.83 -12.50
N ALA A 98 -0.47 -3.49 -12.57
CA ALA A 98 -0.32 -4.82 -11.96
C ALA A 98 -0.29 -4.71 -10.44
N THR A 99 0.38 -3.70 -9.90
CA THR A 99 0.41 -3.39 -8.47
C THR A 99 -0.97 -2.94 -7.96
N GLU A 100 -1.69 -2.12 -8.73
CA GLU A 100 -3.05 -1.70 -8.37
C GLU A 100 -4.00 -2.90 -8.30
N ASN A 101 -3.93 -3.80 -9.29
CA ASN A 101 -4.75 -5.01 -9.29
C ASN A 101 -4.45 -5.91 -8.09
N ALA A 102 -3.16 -6.12 -7.76
CA ALA A 102 -2.76 -6.92 -6.61
C ALA A 102 -3.15 -6.28 -5.27
N LEU A 103 -3.16 -4.94 -5.19
CA LEU A 103 -3.69 -4.23 -4.03
C LEU A 103 -5.22 -4.40 -3.92
N ARG A 104 -5.95 -4.26 -5.03
CA ARG A 104 -7.41 -4.41 -5.08
C ARG A 104 -7.89 -5.84 -4.80
N SER A 105 -7.12 -6.86 -5.17
CA SER A 105 -7.43 -8.27 -4.86
C SER A 105 -7.06 -8.65 -3.43
N GLY A 106 -6.39 -7.78 -2.67
CA GLY A 106 -5.92 -8.08 -1.32
C GLY A 106 -4.71 -9.02 -1.31
N GLU A 107 -4.00 -9.18 -2.43
CA GLU A 107 -2.73 -9.91 -2.52
C GLU A 107 -1.57 -9.13 -1.88
N LEU A 108 -1.62 -7.79 -1.94
CA LEU A 108 -0.62 -6.93 -1.31
C LEU A 108 -1.12 -6.32 0.00
N SER A 109 -0.24 -6.33 1.00
CA SER A 109 -0.39 -5.42 2.14
C SER A 109 -0.04 -3.98 1.78
N GLU A 110 -0.53 -3.04 2.58
CA GLU A 110 -0.22 -1.60 2.45
C GLU A 110 1.30 -1.34 2.49
N ILE A 111 2.03 -2.09 3.32
CA ILE A 111 3.49 -1.99 3.44
C ILE A 111 4.18 -2.46 2.16
N GLN A 112 3.78 -3.63 1.62
CA GLN A 112 4.37 -4.13 0.37
C GLN A 112 4.07 -3.17 -0.79
N ALA A 113 2.83 -2.73 -0.95
CA ALA A 113 2.45 -1.80 -2.01
C ALA A 113 3.28 -0.51 -1.96
N LYS A 114 3.49 0.07 -0.78
CA LYS A 114 4.33 1.26 -0.60
C LYS A 114 5.77 1.04 -1.07
N GLU A 115 6.38 -0.09 -0.73
CA GLU A 115 7.76 -0.38 -1.12
C GLU A 115 7.89 -0.61 -2.63
N ILE A 116 6.94 -1.35 -3.23
CA ILE A 116 6.91 -1.62 -4.67
C ILE A 116 6.74 -0.32 -5.45
N VAL A 117 5.74 0.50 -5.07
CA VAL A 117 5.50 1.82 -5.66
C VAL A 117 6.73 2.72 -5.55
N SER A 118 7.41 2.72 -4.41
CA SER A 118 8.64 3.51 -4.22
C SER A 118 9.78 3.08 -5.14
N ALA A 119 9.94 1.77 -5.39
CA ALA A 119 10.99 1.27 -6.27
C ALA A 119 10.62 1.41 -7.75
N ALA A 120 9.36 1.15 -8.10
CA ALA A 120 8.85 1.29 -9.45
C ALA A 120 8.87 2.75 -9.94
N ALA A 121 8.78 3.73 -9.04
CA ALA A 121 9.01 5.14 -9.40
C ALA A 121 10.44 5.40 -9.94
N ALA A 122 11.44 4.62 -9.50
CA ALA A 122 12.81 4.72 -10.00
C ALA A 122 13.06 3.81 -11.22
N SER A 123 12.41 2.65 -11.26
CA SER A 123 12.50 1.69 -12.37
C SER A 123 11.14 1.02 -12.59
N PRO A 124 10.27 1.57 -13.47
CA PRO A 124 8.95 1.00 -13.73
C PRO A 124 9.01 -0.44 -14.27
N ALA A 125 10.09 -0.79 -14.99
CA ALA A 125 10.31 -2.11 -15.54
C ALA A 125 10.48 -3.22 -14.47
N SER A 126 10.77 -2.84 -13.22
CA SER A 126 10.95 -3.78 -12.11
C SER A 126 9.63 -4.21 -11.46
N GLU A 127 8.48 -3.63 -11.84
CA GLU A 127 7.18 -3.93 -11.25
C GLU A 127 6.86 -5.45 -11.22
N PRO A 128 6.98 -6.22 -12.32
CA PRO A 128 6.62 -7.64 -12.32
C PRO A 128 7.48 -8.48 -11.37
N GLU A 129 8.78 -8.19 -11.31
CA GLU A 129 9.74 -8.87 -10.43
C GLU A 129 9.42 -8.61 -8.96
N LEU A 130 9.15 -7.35 -8.61
CA LEU A 130 8.80 -6.95 -7.26
C LEU A 130 7.47 -7.56 -6.79
N LEU A 131 6.49 -7.68 -7.70
CA LEU A 131 5.23 -8.37 -7.41
C LEU A 131 5.43 -9.87 -7.19
N ALA A 132 6.31 -10.52 -7.97
CA ALA A 132 6.66 -11.92 -7.74
C ALA A 132 7.32 -12.11 -6.36
N ALA A 133 8.28 -11.25 -6.02
CA ALA A 133 8.94 -11.28 -4.71
C ALA A 133 7.93 -11.05 -3.56
N ALA A 134 6.98 -10.12 -3.71
CA ALA A 134 5.98 -9.86 -2.68
C ALA A 134 5.07 -11.05 -2.37
N LYS A 135 4.92 -12.02 -3.30
CA LYS A 135 4.07 -13.21 -3.12
C LYS A 135 4.76 -14.32 -2.33
N THR A 136 6.08 -14.43 -2.42
CA THR A 136 6.84 -15.56 -1.87
C THR A 136 7.79 -15.17 -0.75
N GLU A 137 8.22 -13.91 -0.72
CA GLU A 137 9.26 -13.43 0.19
C GLU A 137 8.68 -12.66 1.37
N SER A 138 9.47 -12.60 2.45
CA SER A 138 9.17 -11.72 3.57
C SER A 138 9.24 -10.25 3.17
N VAL A 139 8.51 -9.39 3.89
CA VAL A 139 8.56 -7.92 3.70
C VAL A 139 9.99 -7.37 3.85
N PHE A 140 10.82 -8.00 4.69
CA PHE A 140 12.22 -7.61 4.83
C PHE A 140 13.00 -7.82 3.51
N VAL A 141 12.90 -9.01 2.93
CA VAL A 141 13.58 -9.34 1.66
C VAL A 141 13.05 -8.46 0.52
N LEU A 142 11.73 -8.23 0.46
CA LEU A 142 11.13 -7.31 -0.51
C LEU A 142 11.73 -5.89 -0.39
N LYS A 143 11.89 -5.38 0.84
CA LYS A 143 12.51 -4.07 1.07
C LYS A 143 13.95 -4.01 0.58
N GLU A 144 14.73 -5.07 0.79
CA GLU A 144 16.09 -5.14 0.27
C GLU A 144 16.12 -5.14 -1.26
N HIS A 145 15.20 -5.87 -1.91
CA HIS A 145 15.07 -5.88 -3.38
C HIS A 145 14.71 -4.48 -3.91
N CYS A 146 13.70 -3.84 -3.32
CA CYS A 146 13.31 -2.47 -3.64
C CYS A 146 14.47 -1.49 -3.44
N ALA A 147 15.27 -1.64 -2.38
CA ALA A 147 16.43 -0.80 -2.11
C ALA A 147 17.52 -0.97 -3.18
N LYS A 148 17.81 -2.21 -3.60
CA LYS A 148 18.79 -2.51 -4.67
C LYS A 148 18.37 -1.87 -6.00
N ILE A 149 17.10 -1.99 -6.38
CA ILE A 149 16.56 -1.37 -7.60
C ILE A 149 16.74 0.15 -7.57
N LYS A 150 16.38 0.80 -6.45
CA LYS A 150 16.55 2.25 -6.30
C LYS A 150 18.01 2.68 -6.37
N ALA A 151 18.91 1.92 -5.76
CA ALA A 151 20.35 2.20 -5.81
C ALA A 151 20.90 2.07 -7.23
N ALA A 152 20.52 1.01 -7.96
CA ALA A 152 20.94 0.80 -9.34
C ALA A 152 20.47 1.94 -10.27
N ALA A 153 19.19 2.32 -10.18
CA ALA A 153 18.63 3.42 -10.96
C ALA A 153 19.35 4.76 -10.70
N SER A 154 19.73 5.01 -9.45
CA SER A 154 20.49 6.22 -9.07
C SER A 154 21.88 6.24 -9.69
N SER A 155 22.59 5.10 -9.69
CA SER A 155 23.90 4.97 -10.31
C SER A 155 23.84 5.17 -11.83
N GLU A 156 22.86 4.55 -12.50
CA GLU A 156 22.65 4.72 -13.94
C GLU A 156 22.33 6.17 -14.34
N GLU A 157 21.61 6.90 -13.47
CA GLU A 157 21.36 8.32 -13.68
C GLU A 157 22.65 9.15 -13.57
N LEU A 158 23.51 8.88 -12.58
CA LEU A 158 24.82 9.53 -12.44
C LEU A 158 25.72 9.27 -13.65
N ASP A 159 25.84 8.02 -14.09
CA ASP A 159 26.64 7.63 -15.25
C ASP A 159 26.16 8.35 -16.52
N ARG A 160 24.83 8.45 -16.71
CA ARG A 160 24.24 9.22 -17.81
C ARG A 160 24.59 10.70 -17.74
N TYR A 161 24.51 11.33 -16.57
CA TYR A 161 24.89 12.72 -16.40
C TYR A 161 26.38 12.96 -16.71
N GLU A 162 27.26 12.06 -16.26
CA GLU A 162 28.69 12.14 -16.54
C GLU A 162 28.98 12.00 -18.04
N ALA A 163 28.36 11.04 -18.73
CA ALA A 163 28.51 10.87 -20.17
C ALA A 163 28.06 12.13 -20.95
N ILE A 164 26.95 12.74 -20.57
CA ILE A 164 26.47 14.01 -21.16
C ILE A 164 27.47 15.15 -20.89
N ARG A 165 28.02 15.23 -19.67
CA ARG A 165 29.01 16.24 -19.29
C ARG A 165 30.31 16.11 -20.09
N VAL A 166 30.79 14.88 -20.31
CA VAL A 166 31.97 14.61 -21.14
C VAL A 166 31.70 15.01 -22.59
N ARG A 167 30.54 14.65 -23.14
CA ARG A 167 30.15 14.96 -24.52
C ARG A 167 30.00 16.46 -24.80
N ARG A 168 29.59 17.26 -23.80
CA ARG A 168 29.47 18.73 -23.91
C ARG A 168 30.81 19.49 -23.80
N ARG A 169 31.90 18.80 -23.44
CA ARG A 169 33.25 19.38 -23.33
C ARG A 169 34.12 19.14 -24.57
N LEU A 170 33.63 18.35 -25.52
CA LEU A 170 34.22 18.13 -26.85
C LEU A 170 33.52 19.03 -27.87
#